data_AF-A0A7I5E6I0-F1
#
_entry.id   AF-A0A7I5E6I0-F1
#
_cell.length_a   1.000
_cell.length_b   1.000
_cell.length_c   1.000
_cell.angle_alpha   90.00
_cell.angle_beta   90.00
_cell.angle_gamma   90.00
#
_symmetry.space_group_name_H-M   'P 1'
#
loop_
_entity.id
_entity.type
_entity.pdbx_description
1 polymer ?
#
loop_
_entity_poly.entity_id
_entity_poly.type
_entity_poly.pdbx_seq_one_letter_code
_entity_poly.pdbx_strand_id
1 'polypeptide(L)'
;MSKVDQPLQVLASTPTSHRDDFITFQYTWPLKISQRLLENSEAIVLNVSPPFSTAYNGVQFTWALRLSDECVVSTCEYAAVPSVRRVFVLLYYKDGPCTDVTVEEAKASVICPQTGAELFTGFSSENAREFTKGSGWPLLLDKSLEKTFTDYVHNNIDAQLNVVVDIKFKSSLYDPLSYLPNVEKACRSQRIEKTCEDFIKAYFDNSVDIPNLDLLRAQGDKFSMHRLVFLFGCDRVEKECFSDQEELTELSLNLLRSTFAHVYFEKVLMREVQCFEDFISLLEGIGQAHIPPLRKEIERFICREVISETADSDFTKKMLLLAERYGLDVLKMVASGVLVDQIIAHSNPPGELVSITHQLKRMASEIHDSLPTDPSTPAEETLVGSVVEDLQSLTRRVRRVSLSHSPSSTVSSPSCTPPGGATPTDESALSPAAVSPTVRPFDANVTPSRFKRIELF
;
A
#
# COMPACT_ATOMS: atom_id res chain seq x y z
N MET A 1 -30.53 21.82 -8.47
CA MET A 1 -30.18 21.40 -7.09
C MET A 1 -30.61 19.95 -6.93
N SER A 2 -29.76 19.00 -7.34
CA SER A 2 -30.03 17.56 -7.21
C SER A 2 -28.96 16.92 -6.33
N LYS A 3 -29.44 16.16 -5.34
CA LYS A 3 -28.67 15.31 -4.45
C LYS A 3 -27.89 14.25 -5.24
N VAL A 4 -26.60 14.12 -4.96
CA VAL A 4 -25.81 12.90 -5.22
C VAL A 4 -24.94 12.71 -3.99
N ASP A 5 -25.43 11.90 -3.05
CA ASP A 5 -24.64 11.27 -1.99
C ASP A 5 -25.37 9.96 -1.67
N GLN A 6 -24.94 8.89 -2.33
CA GLN A 6 -25.19 7.53 -1.85
C GLN A 6 -23.84 6.87 -1.58
N PRO A 7 -23.63 6.30 -0.40
CA PRO A 7 -22.40 5.60 -0.07
C PRO A 7 -22.36 4.26 -0.84
N LEU A 8 -21.29 4.04 -1.60
CA LEU A 8 -20.97 2.74 -2.18
C LEU A 8 -20.56 1.79 -1.03
N GLN A 9 -21.36 0.75 -0.80
CA GLN A 9 -21.07 -0.28 0.19
C GLN A 9 -19.84 -1.10 -0.24
N VAL A 10 -18.80 -1.08 0.58
CA VAL A 10 -17.64 -1.97 0.47
C VAL A 10 -17.89 -3.15 1.41
N LEU A 11 -18.26 -4.31 0.85
CA LEU A 11 -18.24 -5.59 1.57
C LEU A 11 -17.03 -6.38 1.08
N ALA A 12 -15.98 -6.40 1.91
CA ALA A 12 -14.82 -7.26 1.73
C ALA A 12 -15.26 -8.74 1.73
N SER A 13 -14.90 -9.47 0.69
CA SER A 13 -15.11 -10.92 0.60
C SER A 13 -13.82 -11.63 0.99
N THR A 14 -13.94 -12.64 1.85
CA THR A 14 -12.85 -13.47 2.38
C THR A 14 -11.95 -14.09 1.31
N PRO A 15 -10.64 -14.23 1.56
CA PRO A 15 -9.70 -14.78 0.59
C PRO A 15 -9.86 -16.30 0.46
N THR A 16 -10.14 -16.76 -0.77
CA THR A 16 -10.00 -18.18 -1.14
C THR A 16 -8.78 -18.35 -2.05
N SER A 17 -7.98 -19.37 -1.73
CA SER A 17 -6.75 -19.87 -2.37
C SER A 17 -6.49 -19.56 -3.85
N HIS A 18 -5.24 -19.11 -4.12
CA HIS A 18 -4.44 -19.28 -5.35
C HIS A 18 -5.22 -19.41 -6.68
N ARG A 19 -5.70 -18.27 -7.17
CA ARG A 19 -5.77 -17.96 -8.60
C ARG A 19 -5.02 -16.66 -8.83
N ASP A 20 -4.49 -16.44 -10.04
CA ASP A 20 -4.01 -15.12 -10.47
C ASP A 20 -5.20 -14.17 -10.52
N ASP A 21 -5.63 -13.73 -9.33
CA ASP A 21 -6.72 -12.81 -9.19
C ASP A 21 -6.20 -11.43 -9.60
N PHE A 22 -6.98 -10.76 -10.42
CA PHE A 22 -6.70 -9.40 -10.85
C PHE A 22 -7.71 -8.45 -10.22
N ILE A 23 -7.25 -7.28 -9.84
CA ILE A 23 -8.09 -6.19 -9.33
C ILE A 23 -8.04 -5.07 -10.35
N THR A 24 -9.21 -4.61 -10.77
CA THR A 24 -9.33 -3.49 -11.69
C THR A 24 -9.93 -2.29 -10.98
N PHE A 25 -9.27 -1.15 -11.13
CA PHE A 25 -9.64 0.13 -10.54
C PHE A 25 -10.04 1.09 -11.64
N GLN A 26 -11.17 1.78 -11.46
CA GLN A 26 -11.66 2.77 -12.40
C GLN A 26 -11.56 4.17 -11.81
N TYR A 27 -11.03 5.11 -12.59
CA TYR A 27 -11.01 6.53 -12.27
C TYR A 27 -11.63 7.33 -13.41
N THR A 28 -12.57 8.22 -13.08
CA THR A 28 -13.16 9.17 -14.03
C THR A 28 -12.61 10.55 -13.77
N TRP A 29 -12.03 11.17 -14.79
CA TRP A 29 -11.52 12.53 -14.78
C TRP A 29 -12.41 13.47 -15.61
N PRO A 30 -13.26 14.27 -14.95
CA PRO A 30 -13.93 15.39 -15.61
C PRO A 30 -12.91 16.47 -15.95
N LEU A 31 -12.75 16.74 -17.24
CA LEU A 31 -11.75 17.63 -17.81
C LEU A 31 -12.44 18.73 -18.62
N LYS A 32 -12.08 19.98 -18.37
CA LYS A 32 -12.28 21.07 -19.33
C LYS A 32 -10.97 21.25 -20.10
N ILE A 33 -10.98 21.05 -21.42
CA ILE A 33 -9.77 21.16 -22.23
C ILE A 33 -9.28 22.61 -22.18
N SER A 34 -8.05 22.81 -21.70
CA SER A 34 -7.41 24.11 -21.67
C SER A 34 -6.06 24.10 -22.37
N GLN A 35 -5.66 25.28 -22.85
CA GLN A 35 -4.33 25.52 -23.38
C GLN A 35 -3.55 26.42 -22.44
N ARG A 36 -2.24 26.18 -22.36
CA ARG A 36 -1.28 27.03 -21.67
C ARG A 36 -0.47 27.79 -22.71
N LEU A 37 -0.38 29.10 -22.54
CA LEU A 37 0.51 29.94 -23.33
C LEU A 37 1.94 29.81 -22.79
N LEU A 38 2.89 29.52 -23.67
CA LEU A 38 4.33 29.49 -23.38
C LEU A 38 4.94 30.87 -23.63
N GLU A 39 6.14 31.09 -23.10
CA GLU A 39 6.87 32.37 -23.19
C GLU A 39 7.17 32.79 -24.65
N ASN A 40 7.28 31.82 -25.55
CA ASN A 40 7.47 32.03 -26.99
C ASN A 40 6.15 32.32 -27.75
N SER A 41 5.05 32.60 -27.05
CA SER A 41 3.70 32.79 -27.61
C SER A 41 3.09 31.56 -28.28
N GLU A 42 3.66 30.37 -28.08
CA GLU A 42 3.02 29.12 -28.50
C GLU A 42 2.01 28.65 -27.45
N ALA A 43 0.83 28.24 -27.90
CA ALA A 43 -0.14 27.57 -27.05
C ALA A 43 0.07 26.05 -27.10
N ILE A 44 0.05 25.39 -25.94
CA ILE A 44 0.08 23.93 -25.82
C ILE A 44 -1.09 23.44 -24.99
N VAL A 45 -1.65 22.29 -25.35
CA VAL A 45 -2.55 21.54 -24.48
C VAL A 45 -1.72 20.94 -23.35
N LEU A 46 -2.05 21.29 -22.12
CA LEU A 46 -1.44 20.71 -20.92
C LEU A 46 -2.45 20.74 -19.77
N ASN A 47 -3.07 19.60 -19.52
CA ASN A 47 -4.06 19.44 -18.46
C ASN A 47 -3.64 18.25 -17.59
N VAL A 48 -3.75 18.38 -16.27
CA VAL A 48 -3.35 17.35 -15.31
C VAL A 48 -4.52 17.07 -14.37
N SER A 49 -4.83 15.80 -14.17
CA SER A 49 -5.88 15.42 -13.25
C SER A 49 -5.46 15.65 -11.79
N PRO A 50 -6.41 15.85 -10.87
CA PRO A 50 -6.14 15.61 -9.46
C PRO A 50 -5.55 14.19 -9.28
N PRO A 51 -4.59 14.00 -8.36
CA PRO A 51 -4.10 12.67 -8.06
C PRO A 51 -5.21 11.76 -7.53
N PHE A 52 -5.12 10.47 -7.82
CA PHE A 52 -6.03 9.44 -7.33
C PHE A 52 -5.22 8.24 -6.86
N SER A 53 -5.81 7.37 -6.03
CA SER A 53 -5.07 6.24 -5.45
C SER A 53 -5.84 4.93 -5.64
N THR A 54 -5.18 3.94 -6.22
CA THR A 54 -5.65 2.55 -6.22
C THR A 54 -5.20 1.94 -4.91
N ALA A 55 -6.16 1.56 -4.05
CA ALA A 55 -5.89 1.05 -2.71
C ALA A 55 -6.62 -0.26 -2.48
N TYR A 56 -5.91 -1.23 -1.93
CA TYR A 56 -6.47 -2.51 -1.53
C TYR A 56 -5.58 -3.13 -0.45
N ASN A 57 -6.20 -3.73 0.58
CA ASN A 57 -5.50 -4.45 1.65
C ASN A 57 -4.37 -3.64 2.32
N GLY A 58 -4.60 -2.34 2.55
CA GLY A 58 -3.63 -1.44 3.17
C GLY A 58 -2.47 -0.98 2.27
N VAL A 59 -2.38 -1.45 1.02
CA VAL A 59 -1.38 -1.00 0.03
C VAL A 59 -2.02 0.01 -0.91
N GLN A 60 -1.30 1.09 -1.24
CA GLN A 60 -1.76 2.11 -2.17
C GLN A 60 -0.73 2.49 -3.23
N PHE A 61 -1.21 2.71 -4.44
CA PHE A 61 -0.45 3.36 -5.52
C PHE A 61 -1.17 4.65 -5.92
N THR A 62 -0.43 5.72 -6.07
CA THR A 62 -0.93 7.05 -6.43
C THR A 62 -0.60 7.37 -7.86
N TRP A 63 -1.61 7.84 -8.58
CA TRP A 63 -1.58 8.09 -10.01
C TRP A 63 -2.06 9.51 -10.31
N ALA A 64 -1.74 9.98 -11.51
CA ALA A 64 -2.39 11.13 -12.13
C ALA A 64 -2.50 10.91 -13.64
N LEU A 65 -3.52 11.49 -14.26
CA LEU A 65 -3.61 11.55 -15.71
C LEU A 65 -3.09 12.90 -16.22
N ARG A 66 -2.46 12.90 -17.39
CA ARG A 66 -2.02 14.10 -18.09
C ARG A 66 -2.50 14.04 -19.54
N LEU A 67 -3.15 15.09 -19.99
CA LEU A 67 -3.43 15.32 -21.41
C LEU A 67 -2.45 16.38 -21.91
N SER A 68 -1.51 16.02 -22.78
CA SER A 68 -0.51 16.97 -23.27
C SER A 68 -0.12 16.82 -24.73
N ASP A 69 0.24 17.96 -25.33
CA ASP A 69 1.00 18.01 -26.57
C ASP A 69 2.43 17.53 -26.35
N GLU A 70 2.85 16.51 -27.10
CA GLU A 70 4.24 16.08 -27.19
C GLU A 70 4.73 16.20 -28.63
N CYS A 71 5.97 16.65 -28.80
CA CYS A 71 6.62 16.72 -30.11
C CYS A 71 7.10 15.33 -30.52
N VAL A 72 6.53 14.78 -31.59
CA VAL A 72 6.96 13.48 -32.12
C VAL A 72 7.86 13.70 -33.33
N VAL A 73 9.08 13.13 -33.29
CA VAL A 73 10.00 13.14 -34.43
C VAL A 73 9.50 12.12 -35.45
N SER A 74 9.18 12.57 -36.67
CA SER A 74 8.79 11.66 -37.74
C SER A 74 10.01 10.88 -38.23
N THR A 75 9.91 9.55 -38.27
CA THR A 75 11.00 8.64 -38.67
C THR A 75 11.20 8.55 -40.20
N CYS A 76 10.67 9.47 -40.99
CA CYS A 76 10.89 9.48 -42.44
C CYS A 76 12.21 10.17 -42.79
N GLU A 77 13.24 9.37 -43.10
CA GLU A 77 14.61 9.80 -43.44
C GLU A 77 14.76 10.69 -44.69
N TYR A 78 13.67 10.98 -45.44
CA TYR A 78 13.75 11.62 -46.76
C TYR A 78 12.93 12.90 -46.94
N ALA A 79 12.41 13.51 -45.88
CA ALA A 79 11.80 14.83 -45.96
C ALA A 79 12.34 15.73 -44.84
N ALA A 80 12.54 17.02 -45.09
CA ALA A 80 12.71 18.00 -44.02
C ALA A 80 11.42 18.01 -43.19
N VAL A 81 11.37 17.23 -42.10
CA VAL A 81 10.10 16.96 -41.42
C VAL A 81 9.79 18.07 -40.42
N PRO A 82 8.63 18.76 -40.51
CA PRO A 82 8.13 19.53 -39.38
C PRO A 82 7.82 18.58 -38.22
N SER A 83 8.28 18.90 -37.01
CA SER A 83 7.84 18.23 -35.79
C SER A 83 6.32 18.29 -35.70
N VAL A 84 5.63 17.15 -35.69
CA VAL A 84 4.17 17.11 -35.55
C VAL A 84 3.86 16.98 -34.06
N ARG A 85 3.18 17.97 -33.50
CA ARG A 85 2.61 17.87 -32.15
C ARG A 85 1.46 16.87 -32.15
N ARG A 86 1.48 15.94 -31.21
CA ARG A 86 0.38 15.00 -30.98
C ARG A 86 -0.07 15.11 -29.54
N VAL A 87 -1.38 15.01 -29.34
CA VAL A 87 -1.95 14.97 -28.00
C VAL A 87 -1.93 13.54 -27.48
N PHE A 88 -1.39 13.36 -26.29
CA PHE A 88 -1.36 12.07 -25.58
C PHE A 88 -2.16 12.13 -24.29
N VAL A 89 -2.76 11.00 -23.93
CA VAL A 89 -3.22 10.72 -22.57
C VAL A 89 -2.13 9.91 -21.89
N LEU A 90 -1.51 10.46 -20.86
CA LEU A 90 -0.47 9.80 -20.09
C LEU A 90 -0.99 9.41 -18.71
N LEU A 91 -0.63 8.20 -18.27
CA LEU A 91 -0.80 7.73 -16.91
C LEU A 91 0.52 7.90 -16.16
N TYR A 92 0.50 8.68 -15.07
CA TYR A 92 1.67 9.03 -14.29
C TYR A 92 1.69 8.25 -12.98
N TYR A 93 2.73 7.46 -12.74
CA TYR A 93 2.92 6.80 -11.45
C TYR A 93 3.59 7.80 -10.52
N LYS A 94 2.80 8.42 -9.62
CA LYS A 94 3.28 9.52 -8.78
C LYS A 94 4.01 9.00 -7.54
N ASP A 95 3.40 8.05 -6.84
CA ASP A 95 3.89 7.58 -5.55
C ASP A 95 3.34 6.21 -5.20
N GLY A 96 4.07 5.43 -4.40
CA GLY A 96 3.72 4.07 -4.02
C GLY A 96 4.90 3.33 -3.39
N PRO A 97 4.72 2.04 -3.05
CA PRO A 97 5.64 1.27 -2.22
C PRO A 97 6.94 0.84 -2.91
N CYS A 98 6.96 0.86 -4.24
CA CYS A 98 8.12 0.47 -5.04
C CYS A 98 8.42 1.50 -6.13
N THR A 99 9.69 1.55 -6.56
CA THR A 99 10.14 2.44 -7.64
C THR A 99 9.49 2.06 -8.96
N ASP A 100 9.44 0.77 -9.27
CA ASP A 100 8.85 0.25 -10.49
C ASP A 100 7.69 -0.68 -10.15
N VAL A 101 6.58 -0.55 -10.87
CA VAL A 101 5.40 -1.41 -10.71
C VAL A 101 4.96 -1.96 -12.06
N THR A 102 4.65 -3.25 -12.09
CA THR A 102 4.06 -3.88 -13.27
C THR A 102 2.54 -3.76 -13.24
N VAL A 103 2.00 -3.00 -14.18
CA VAL A 103 0.56 -2.90 -14.45
C VAL A 103 0.22 -3.92 -15.53
N GLU A 104 -0.77 -4.76 -15.28
CA GLU A 104 -1.15 -5.82 -16.23
C GLU A 104 -1.84 -5.23 -17.46
N GLU A 105 -2.69 -4.23 -17.25
CA GLU A 105 -3.36 -3.50 -18.30
C GLU A 105 -3.82 -2.13 -17.78
N ALA A 106 -3.54 -1.06 -18.51
CA ALA A 106 -4.20 0.23 -18.32
C ALA A 106 -4.91 0.62 -19.61
N LYS A 107 -6.22 0.84 -19.52
CA LYS A 107 -7.08 1.26 -20.64
C LYS A 107 -7.70 2.60 -20.34
N ALA A 108 -7.87 3.43 -21.37
CA ALA A 108 -8.64 4.66 -21.24
C ALA A 108 -9.70 4.81 -22.34
N SER A 109 -10.72 5.57 -22.02
CA SER A 109 -11.74 6.04 -22.96
C SER A 109 -12.06 7.51 -22.70
N VAL A 110 -12.47 8.21 -23.75
CA VAL A 110 -12.90 9.61 -23.69
C VAL A 110 -14.40 9.64 -24.00
N ILE A 111 -15.17 10.17 -23.07
CA ILE A 111 -16.64 10.15 -23.09
C ILE A 111 -17.16 11.58 -23.06
N CYS A 112 -18.20 11.85 -23.84
CA CYS A 112 -18.94 13.11 -23.77
C CYS A 112 -19.77 13.17 -22.47
N PRO A 113 -19.55 14.14 -21.58
CA PRO A 113 -20.26 14.20 -20.30
C PRO A 113 -21.77 14.39 -20.44
N GLN A 114 -22.22 15.09 -21.49
CA GLN A 114 -23.62 15.44 -21.69
C GLN A 114 -24.45 14.27 -22.25
N THR A 115 -23.87 13.48 -23.15
CA THR A 115 -24.58 12.39 -23.84
C THR A 115 -24.22 11.01 -23.31
N GLY A 116 -23.10 10.89 -22.58
CA GLY A 116 -22.52 9.60 -22.19
C GLY A 116 -21.92 8.83 -23.37
N ALA A 117 -21.87 9.42 -24.57
CA ALA A 117 -21.35 8.75 -25.76
C ALA A 117 -19.82 8.64 -25.69
N GLU A 118 -19.29 7.47 -26.03
CA GLU A 118 -17.86 7.25 -26.21
C GLU A 118 -17.38 7.97 -27.47
N LEU A 119 -16.47 8.91 -27.29
CA LEU A 119 -15.86 9.70 -28.38
C LEU A 119 -14.61 9.03 -28.93
N PHE A 120 -13.78 8.48 -28.04
CA PHE A 120 -12.56 7.75 -28.38
C PHE A 120 -12.38 6.60 -27.39
N THR A 121 -12.05 5.41 -27.90
CA THR A 121 -11.76 4.21 -27.12
C THR A 121 -10.53 3.50 -27.67
N GLY A 122 -10.00 2.54 -26.92
CA GLY A 122 -8.84 1.75 -27.35
C GLY A 122 -7.49 2.33 -26.95
N PHE A 123 -7.45 3.33 -26.05
CA PHE A 123 -6.20 3.73 -25.42
C PHE A 123 -5.68 2.58 -24.57
N SER A 124 -4.44 2.14 -24.77
CA SER A 124 -3.88 0.97 -24.09
C SER A 124 -2.40 1.15 -23.73
N SER A 125 -2.01 0.55 -22.61
CA SER A 125 -0.61 0.42 -22.19
C SER A 125 0.05 -0.88 -22.68
N GLU A 126 -0.50 -1.60 -23.65
CA GLU A 126 -0.03 -2.93 -24.08
C GLU A 126 1.49 -3.04 -24.34
N ASN A 127 2.13 -1.95 -24.78
CA ASN A 127 3.57 -1.91 -25.06
C ASN A 127 4.44 -1.49 -23.85
N ALA A 128 3.82 -1.05 -22.75
CA ALA A 128 4.49 -0.57 -21.54
C ALA A 128 3.75 -1.08 -20.30
N ARG A 129 4.22 -2.21 -19.75
CA ARG A 129 3.67 -2.80 -18.53
C ARG A 129 4.39 -2.34 -17.26
N GLU A 130 5.61 -1.84 -17.38
CA GLU A 130 6.40 -1.36 -16.25
C GLU A 130 6.29 0.15 -16.13
N PHE A 131 5.87 0.62 -14.96
CA PHE A 131 5.70 2.03 -14.65
C PHE A 131 6.70 2.43 -13.56
N THR A 132 7.60 3.35 -13.90
CA THR A 132 8.54 3.94 -12.94
C THR A 132 7.93 5.14 -12.21
N LYS A 133 8.16 5.21 -10.90
CA LYS A 133 7.72 6.27 -10.00
C LYS A 133 8.32 7.60 -10.42
N GLY A 134 7.47 8.60 -10.49
CA GLY A 134 7.85 9.92 -11.00
C GLY A 134 7.86 10.02 -12.52
N SER A 135 7.35 9.03 -13.27
CA SER A 135 7.29 9.04 -14.74
C SER A 135 5.87 8.88 -15.29
N GLY A 136 5.67 9.39 -16.51
CA GLY A 136 4.41 9.34 -17.25
C GLY A 136 4.53 8.46 -18.47
N TRP A 137 3.58 7.54 -18.63
CA TRP A 137 3.56 6.59 -19.74
C TRP A 137 2.34 6.87 -20.62
N PRO A 138 2.53 7.05 -21.95
CA PRO A 138 1.43 7.32 -22.85
C PRO A 138 0.56 6.07 -23.01
N LEU A 139 -0.76 6.25 -22.87
CA LEU A 139 -1.74 5.26 -23.29
C LEU A 139 -1.95 5.46 -24.80
N LEU A 140 -1.50 4.50 -25.58
CA LEU A 140 -1.44 4.64 -27.03
C LEU A 140 -2.79 4.27 -27.65
N LEU A 141 -3.19 5.07 -28.64
CA LEU A 141 -4.28 4.75 -29.55
C LEU A 141 -3.75 4.01 -30.78
N ASP A 142 -4.66 3.42 -31.55
CA ASP A 142 -4.35 3.00 -32.91
C ASP A 142 -3.84 4.19 -33.74
N LYS A 143 -2.78 3.97 -34.51
CA LYS A 143 -2.12 5.00 -35.33
C LYS A 143 -3.08 5.75 -36.27
N SER A 144 -4.17 5.11 -36.70
CA SER A 144 -5.21 5.71 -37.54
C SER A 144 -6.07 6.75 -36.79
N LEU A 145 -6.20 6.60 -35.47
CA LEU A 145 -7.02 7.47 -34.61
C LEU A 145 -6.22 8.57 -33.94
N GLU A 146 -4.89 8.43 -33.80
CA GLU A 146 -4.03 9.42 -33.14
C GLU A 146 -4.16 10.84 -33.71
N LYS A 147 -4.19 10.96 -35.05
CA LYS A 147 -4.35 12.26 -35.71
C LYS A 147 -5.76 12.83 -35.46
N THR A 148 -6.79 12.00 -35.62
CA THR A 148 -8.18 12.39 -35.39
C THR A 148 -8.40 12.85 -33.95
N PHE A 149 -7.80 12.16 -32.97
CA PHE A 149 -7.84 12.55 -31.57
C PHE A 149 -7.13 13.89 -31.33
N THR A 150 -5.93 14.05 -31.88
CA THR A 150 -5.16 15.31 -31.80
C THR A 150 -5.97 16.49 -32.35
N ASP A 151 -6.50 16.34 -33.57
CA ASP A 151 -7.31 17.36 -34.24
C ASP A 151 -8.59 17.66 -33.44
N TYR A 152 -9.24 16.63 -32.89
CA TYR A 152 -10.43 16.80 -32.04
C TYR A 152 -10.13 17.64 -30.81
N VAL A 153 -9.07 17.32 -30.06
CA VAL A 153 -8.73 18.08 -28.84
C VAL A 153 -8.44 19.53 -29.17
N HIS A 154 -7.69 19.81 -30.23
CA HIS A 154 -7.36 21.18 -30.65
C HIS A 154 -8.57 21.98 -31.14
N ASN A 155 -9.54 21.32 -31.77
CA ASN A 155 -10.77 21.99 -32.24
C ASN A 155 -11.80 22.19 -31.12
N ASN A 156 -11.64 21.53 -29.97
CA ASN A 156 -12.58 21.53 -28.86
C ASN A 156 -11.96 22.10 -27.58
N ILE A 157 -11.08 23.10 -27.69
CA ILE A 157 -10.64 23.87 -26.52
C ILE A 157 -11.85 24.47 -25.81
N ASP A 158 -11.77 24.52 -24.48
CA ASP A 158 -12.85 24.88 -23.55
C ASP A 158 -14.02 23.90 -23.46
N ALA A 159 -14.07 22.84 -24.28
CA ALA A 159 -15.06 21.78 -24.15
C ALA A 159 -14.82 20.91 -22.91
N GLN A 160 -15.90 20.29 -22.42
CA GLN A 160 -15.85 19.35 -21.30
C GLN A 160 -15.83 17.90 -21.81
N LEU A 161 -14.94 17.10 -21.25
CA LEU A 161 -14.76 15.67 -21.54
C LEU A 161 -14.66 14.89 -20.22
N ASN A 162 -15.03 13.62 -20.24
CA ASN A 162 -14.68 12.68 -19.19
C ASN A 162 -13.63 11.72 -19.74
N VAL A 163 -12.44 11.68 -19.13
CA VAL A 163 -11.44 10.64 -19.40
C VAL A 163 -11.62 9.56 -18.34
N VAL A 164 -12.03 8.37 -18.74
CA VAL A 164 -12.17 7.21 -17.86
C VAL A 164 -10.94 6.33 -18.06
N VAL A 165 -10.29 5.93 -16.97
CA VAL A 165 -9.15 4.99 -16.99
C VAL A 165 -9.46 3.79 -16.11
N ASP A 166 -9.24 2.60 -16.66
CA ASP A 166 -9.28 1.32 -15.95
C ASP A 166 -7.85 0.81 -15.80
N ILE A 167 -7.42 0.55 -14.57
CA ILE A 167 -6.08 0.08 -14.23
C ILE A 167 -6.21 -1.30 -13.58
N LYS A 168 -5.65 -2.31 -14.23
CA LYS A 168 -5.68 -3.71 -13.80
C LYS A 168 -4.32 -4.12 -13.21
N PHE A 169 -4.37 -4.64 -11.99
CA PHE A 169 -3.22 -5.17 -11.26
C PHE A 169 -3.41 -6.64 -10.92
N LYS A 170 -2.30 -7.35 -10.71
CA LYS A 170 -2.32 -8.60 -9.93
C LYS A 170 -2.65 -8.28 -8.47
N SER A 171 -3.53 -9.07 -7.86
CA SER A 171 -3.89 -8.93 -6.44
C SER A 171 -2.68 -9.08 -5.51
N SER A 172 -1.66 -9.85 -5.91
CA SER A 172 -0.43 -10.06 -5.13
C SER A 172 0.39 -8.77 -4.92
N LEU A 173 0.24 -7.76 -5.80
CA LEU A 173 0.86 -6.45 -5.59
C LEU A 173 0.26 -5.69 -4.42
N TYR A 174 -0.87 -6.13 -3.88
CA TYR A 174 -1.49 -5.54 -2.69
C TYR A 174 -1.29 -6.42 -1.45
N ASP A 175 -0.28 -7.29 -1.46
CA ASP A 175 0.24 -7.91 -0.23
C ASP A 175 1.30 -6.98 0.40
N PRO A 176 1.03 -6.35 1.56
CA PRO A 176 1.99 -5.46 2.18
C PRO A 176 3.31 -6.12 2.54
N LEU A 177 3.28 -7.41 2.89
CA LEU A 177 4.47 -8.13 3.37
C LEU A 177 5.46 -8.43 2.25
N SER A 178 5.03 -8.31 0.99
CA SER A 178 5.86 -8.45 -0.21
C SER A 178 6.87 -7.31 -0.39
N TYR A 179 6.63 -6.16 0.25
CA TYR A 179 7.52 -4.99 0.22
C TYR A 179 8.62 -5.01 1.29
N LEU A 180 8.66 -6.07 2.09
CA LEU A 180 9.69 -6.33 3.09
C LEU A 180 10.50 -7.57 2.68
N PRO A 181 11.76 -7.73 3.15
CA PRO A 181 12.62 -8.85 2.75
C PRO A 181 11.98 -10.22 3.03
N ASN A 182 11.71 -11.03 2.00
CA ASN A 182 10.94 -12.26 2.15
C ASN A 182 11.63 -13.26 3.09
N VAL A 183 11.00 -13.51 4.24
CA VAL A 183 11.44 -14.45 5.27
C VAL A 183 10.39 -15.53 5.51
N GLU A 184 9.46 -15.77 4.59
CA GLU A 184 8.45 -16.80 4.79
C GLU A 184 9.06 -18.20 4.67
N LYS A 185 8.54 -19.15 5.46
CA LYS A 185 9.10 -20.50 5.58
C LYS A 185 9.18 -21.25 4.25
N ALA A 186 8.29 -20.93 3.30
CA ALA A 186 8.30 -21.47 1.94
C ALA A 186 9.49 -20.96 1.09
N CYS A 187 10.08 -19.83 1.46
CA CYS A 187 11.18 -19.17 0.76
C CYS A 187 12.51 -19.25 1.54
N ARG A 188 12.51 -19.74 2.78
CA ARG A 188 13.72 -19.97 3.58
C ARG A 188 14.44 -21.22 3.10
N SER A 189 15.75 -21.13 2.94
CA SER A 189 16.59 -22.31 2.93
C SER A 189 16.54 -22.95 4.33
N GLN A 190 15.97 -24.16 4.42
CA GLN A 190 15.92 -24.92 5.68
C GLN A 190 17.31 -25.09 6.31
N ARG A 191 18.36 -25.14 5.47
CA ARG A 191 19.75 -25.18 5.91
C ARG A 191 20.13 -23.90 6.66
N ILE A 192 19.84 -22.73 6.08
CA ILE A 192 20.16 -21.44 6.70
C ILE A 192 19.39 -21.29 8.00
N GLU A 193 18.08 -21.52 8.00
CA GLU A 193 17.24 -21.40 9.19
C GLU A 193 17.73 -22.28 10.35
N LYS A 194 18.02 -23.55 10.07
CA LYS A 194 18.57 -24.46 11.10
C LYS A 194 19.90 -23.97 11.66
N THR A 195 20.80 -23.50 10.79
CA THR A 195 22.12 -22.98 11.19
C THR A 195 21.97 -21.71 12.04
N CYS A 196 21.00 -20.84 11.72
CA CYS A 196 20.64 -19.70 12.55
C CYS A 196 20.19 -20.16 13.94
N GLU A 197 19.28 -21.13 14.03
CA GLU A 197 18.78 -21.65 15.31
C GLU A 197 19.89 -22.30 16.14
N ASP A 198 20.76 -23.09 15.51
CA ASP A 198 21.91 -23.73 16.15
C ASP A 198 22.87 -22.68 16.72
N PHE A 199 23.15 -21.59 15.98
CA PHE A 199 23.95 -20.47 16.49
C PHE A 199 23.31 -19.81 17.72
N ILE A 200 22.01 -19.50 17.67
CA ILE A 200 21.31 -18.83 18.79
C ILE A 200 21.31 -19.72 20.03
N LYS A 201 21.11 -21.03 19.86
CA LYS A 201 21.22 -21.98 20.97
C LYS A 201 22.63 -21.98 21.55
N ALA A 202 23.64 -22.06 20.70
CA ALA A 202 25.05 -22.07 21.10
C ALA A 202 25.44 -20.77 21.84
N TYR A 203 24.87 -19.63 21.44
CA TYR A 203 25.01 -18.35 22.13
C TYR A 203 24.41 -18.38 23.55
N PHE A 204 23.18 -18.88 23.73
CA PHE A 204 22.56 -19.00 25.07
C PHE A 204 23.28 -20.02 25.97
N ASP A 205 23.82 -21.10 25.38
CA ASP A 205 24.59 -22.11 26.10
C ASP A 205 26.01 -21.63 26.45
N ASN A 206 26.38 -20.38 26.12
CA ASN A 206 27.73 -19.81 26.27
C ASN A 206 28.83 -20.68 25.63
N SER A 207 28.48 -21.39 24.56
CA SER A 207 29.38 -22.29 23.83
C SER A 207 30.09 -21.63 22.65
N VAL A 208 29.72 -20.37 22.35
CA VAL A 208 30.34 -19.54 21.31
C VAL A 208 31.10 -18.41 21.98
N ASP A 209 32.39 -18.32 21.68
CA ASP A 209 33.22 -17.18 22.06
C ASP A 209 33.02 -16.03 21.05
N ILE A 210 32.44 -14.93 21.52
CA ILE A 210 32.19 -13.72 20.71
C ILE A 210 33.15 -12.62 21.21
N PRO A 211 34.15 -12.23 20.40
CA PRO A 211 35.15 -11.25 20.82
C PRO A 211 34.53 -9.92 21.27
N ASN A 212 35.01 -9.38 22.39
CA ASN A 212 34.57 -8.11 23.00
C ASN A 212 33.15 -8.09 23.60
N LEU A 213 32.43 -9.22 23.61
CA LEU A 213 31.09 -9.27 24.20
C LEU A 213 31.11 -8.96 25.70
N ASP A 214 32.09 -9.47 26.44
CA ASP A 214 32.21 -9.23 27.89
C ASP A 214 32.52 -7.77 28.22
N LEU A 215 33.26 -7.08 27.35
CA LEU A 215 33.54 -5.65 27.52
C LEU A 215 32.26 -4.83 27.40
N LEU A 216 31.45 -5.09 26.37
CA LEU A 216 30.17 -4.40 26.18
C LEU A 216 29.17 -4.74 27.29
N ARG A 217 29.18 -5.99 27.77
CA ARG A 217 28.39 -6.41 28.92
C ARG A 217 28.76 -5.64 30.18
N ALA A 218 30.06 -5.39 30.41
CA ALA A 218 30.53 -4.58 31.53
C ALA A 218 30.19 -3.09 31.39
N GLN A 219 30.09 -2.57 30.17
CA GLN A 219 29.70 -1.18 29.88
C GLN A 219 28.19 -0.94 29.97
N GLY A 220 27.37 -2.00 29.96
CA GLY A 220 25.91 -1.88 30.01
C GLY A 220 25.27 -1.41 28.69
N ASP A 221 26.04 -1.36 27.59
CA ASP A 221 25.51 -0.97 26.28
C ASP A 221 24.81 -2.15 25.60
N LYS A 222 23.53 -2.30 25.92
CA LYS A 222 22.66 -3.38 25.45
C LYS A 222 22.62 -3.51 23.93
N PHE A 223 22.42 -2.41 23.21
CA PHE A 223 22.20 -2.46 21.77
C PHE A 223 23.49 -2.63 20.98
N SER A 224 24.62 -2.15 21.49
CA SER A 224 25.93 -2.51 20.95
C SER A 224 26.23 -4.00 21.12
N MET A 225 25.81 -4.63 22.22
CA MET A 225 25.91 -6.09 22.36
C MET A 225 25.07 -6.81 21.30
N HIS A 226 23.80 -6.44 21.13
CA HIS A 226 22.94 -7.06 20.11
C HIS A 226 23.52 -6.89 18.71
N ARG A 227 24.07 -5.72 18.39
CA ARG A 227 24.77 -5.46 17.13
C ARG A 227 25.95 -6.41 16.92
N LEU A 228 26.80 -6.56 17.93
CA LEU A 228 27.97 -7.41 17.87
C LEU A 228 27.58 -8.88 17.66
N VAL A 229 26.65 -9.39 18.47
CA VAL A 229 26.16 -10.77 18.37
C VAL A 229 25.49 -11.01 17.02
N PHE A 230 24.72 -10.02 16.53
CA PHE A 230 24.03 -10.13 15.26
C PHE A 230 24.99 -10.25 14.07
N LEU A 231 25.99 -9.37 14.00
CA LEU A 231 26.99 -9.36 12.92
C LEU A 231 27.87 -10.61 12.96
N PHE A 232 28.31 -11.02 14.16
CA PHE A 232 29.09 -12.24 14.34
C PHE A 232 28.28 -13.48 13.94
N GLY A 233 27.00 -13.55 14.33
CA GLY A 233 26.11 -14.63 13.96
C GLY A 233 25.90 -14.72 12.45
N CYS A 234 25.70 -13.59 11.76
CA CYS A 234 25.60 -13.55 10.30
C CYS A 234 26.86 -14.13 9.63
N ASP A 235 28.05 -13.67 10.01
CA ASP A 235 29.33 -14.14 9.46
C ASP A 235 29.54 -15.65 9.69
N ARG A 236 29.16 -16.13 10.87
CA ARG A 236 29.28 -17.55 11.20
C ARG A 236 28.30 -18.42 10.40
N VAL A 237 27.03 -18.03 10.33
CA VAL A 237 26.02 -18.74 9.54
C VAL A 237 26.41 -18.73 8.07
N GLU A 238 26.98 -17.62 7.57
CA GLU A 238 27.45 -17.50 6.19
C GLU A 238 28.53 -18.54 5.88
N LYS A 239 29.58 -18.61 6.72
CA LYS A 239 30.68 -19.60 6.56
C LYS A 239 30.22 -21.06 6.67
N GLU A 240 29.23 -21.33 7.50
CA GLU A 240 28.70 -22.70 7.68
C GLU A 240 27.72 -23.09 6.55
N CYS A 241 27.01 -22.12 5.98
CA CYS A 241 26.01 -22.34 4.92
C CYS A 241 26.59 -22.32 3.52
N PHE A 242 27.66 -21.55 3.28
CA PHE A 242 28.25 -21.38 1.96
C PHE A 242 29.68 -21.86 1.97
N SER A 243 30.05 -22.68 0.97
CA SER A 243 31.43 -23.12 0.81
C SER A 243 32.26 -22.04 0.13
N ASP A 244 33.58 -22.03 0.35
CA ASP A 244 34.52 -21.10 -0.31
C ASP A 244 34.50 -21.20 -1.86
N GLN A 245 33.81 -22.18 -2.43
CA GLN A 245 33.69 -22.43 -3.87
C GLN A 245 32.37 -21.94 -4.49
N GLU A 246 31.39 -21.51 -3.69
CA GLU A 246 30.13 -20.97 -4.19
C GLU A 246 30.22 -19.45 -4.39
N GLU A 247 29.91 -18.96 -5.59
CA GLU A 247 29.78 -17.52 -5.82
C GLU A 247 28.59 -16.97 -5.01
N LEU A 248 28.90 -16.25 -3.94
CA LEU A 248 27.93 -15.58 -3.09
C LEU A 248 27.30 -14.39 -3.83
N THR A 249 26.06 -14.54 -4.25
CA THR A 249 25.27 -13.41 -4.77
C THR A 249 24.78 -12.51 -3.65
N GLU A 250 24.58 -11.22 -3.96
CA GLU A 250 23.98 -10.25 -3.02
C GLU A 250 22.60 -10.71 -2.53
N LEU A 251 21.82 -11.36 -3.41
CA LEU A 251 20.52 -11.93 -3.08
C LEU A 251 20.62 -13.00 -1.98
N SER A 252 21.61 -13.91 -2.09
CA SER A 252 21.85 -14.97 -1.11
C SER A 252 22.22 -14.40 0.26
N LEU A 253 23.08 -13.37 0.29
CA LEU A 253 23.47 -12.70 1.53
C LEU A 253 22.30 -11.94 2.18
N ASN A 254 21.48 -11.28 1.37
CA ASN A 254 20.28 -10.59 1.86
C ASN A 254 19.25 -11.57 2.43
N LEU A 255 19.07 -12.74 1.79
CA LEU A 255 18.22 -13.82 2.30
C LEU A 255 18.75 -14.34 3.64
N LEU A 256 20.06 -14.58 3.76
CA LEU A 256 20.67 -15.02 5.02
C LEU A 256 20.45 -14.00 6.14
N ARG A 257 20.79 -12.73 5.90
CA ARG A 257 20.66 -11.66 6.90
C ARG A 257 19.22 -11.47 7.34
N SER A 258 18.28 -11.55 6.41
CA SER A 258 16.84 -11.45 6.72
C SER A 258 16.35 -12.66 7.50
N THR A 259 16.79 -13.87 7.14
CA THR A 259 16.45 -15.10 7.88
C THR A 259 17.03 -15.06 9.30
N PHE A 260 18.28 -14.63 9.45
CA PHE A 260 18.90 -14.48 10.76
C PHE A 260 18.22 -13.39 11.59
N ALA A 261 17.83 -12.27 10.98
CA ALA A 261 17.03 -11.23 11.63
C ALA A 261 15.70 -11.76 12.17
N HIS A 262 14.99 -12.57 11.38
CA HIS A 262 13.76 -13.21 11.82
C HIS A 262 13.97 -14.11 13.06
N VAL A 263 14.94 -15.03 12.99
CA VAL A 263 15.22 -15.95 14.11
C VAL A 263 15.72 -15.19 15.34
N TYR A 264 16.64 -14.23 15.16
CA TYR A 264 17.20 -13.43 16.25
C TYR A 264 16.12 -12.57 16.92
N PHE A 265 15.25 -11.93 16.14
CA PHE A 265 14.14 -11.15 16.66
C PHE A 265 13.19 -12.01 17.50
N GLU A 266 12.74 -13.15 16.97
CA GLU A 266 11.78 -14.01 17.65
C GLU A 266 12.36 -14.68 18.91
N LYS A 267 13.60 -15.17 18.85
CA LYS A 267 14.21 -16.00 19.91
C LYS A 267 15.01 -15.20 20.92
N VAL A 268 15.47 -13.99 20.58
CA VAL A 268 16.29 -13.15 21.47
C VAL A 268 15.51 -11.90 21.86
N LEU A 269 15.26 -10.99 20.92
CA LEU A 269 14.75 -9.64 21.22
C LEU A 269 13.34 -9.66 21.80
N MET A 270 12.42 -10.43 21.21
CA MET A 270 11.02 -10.48 21.66
C MET A 270 10.84 -11.15 23.03
N ARG A 271 11.86 -11.82 23.58
CA ARG A 271 11.81 -12.34 24.95
C ARG A 271 11.99 -11.24 26.00
N GLU A 272 12.57 -10.11 25.59
CA GLU A 272 12.89 -8.99 26.46
C GLU A 272 11.78 -7.92 26.48
N VAL A 273 10.81 -8.03 25.57
CA VAL A 273 9.68 -7.10 25.47
C VAL A 273 8.52 -7.61 26.33
N GLN A 274 8.19 -6.88 27.39
CA GLN A 274 7.08 -7.20 28.29
C GLN A 274 5.95 -6.18 28.18
N CYS A 275 6.30 -4.90 28.03
CA CYS A 275 5.35 -3.80 27.86
C CYS A 275 5.60 -3.03 26.54
N PHE A 276 4.75 -2.03 26.27
CA PHE A 276 4.80 -1.24 25.04
C PHE A 276 6.04 -0.33 25.01
N GLU A 277 6.45 0.17 26.17
CA GLU A 277 7.66 0.97 26.39
C GLU A 277 8.93 0.17 26.08
N ASP A 278 8.98 -1.11 26.44
CA ASP A 278 10.09 -1.99 26.08
C ASP A 278 10.19 -2.14 24.56
N PHE A 279 9.05 -2.18 23.88
CA PHE A 279 9.01 -2.29 22.42
C PHE A 279 9.48 -1.00 21.74
N ILE A 280 9.09 0.17 22.27
CA ILE A 280 9.61 1.45 21.77
C ILE A 280 11.12 1.53 22.00
N SER A 281 11.60 1.17 23.20
CA SER A 281 13.02 1.15 23.54
C SER A 281 13.81 0.22 22.61
N LEU A 282 13.22 -0.94 22.27
CA LEU A 282 13.78 -1.87 21.28
C LEU A 282 13.89 -1.23 19.89
N LEU A 283 12.84 -0.56 19.42
CA LEU A 283 12.82 0.09 18.11
C LEU A 283 13.85 1.23 18.02
N GLU A 284 13.93 2.07 19.05
CA GLU A 284 14.94 3.13 19.18
C GLU A 284 16.36 2.56 19.19
N GLY A 285 16.62 1.59 20.07
CA GLY A 285 17.94 1.01 20.24
C GLY A 285 18.46 0.29 19.01
N ILE A 286 17.60 -0.45 18.29
CA ILE A 286 17.97 -1.09 17.01
C ILE A 286 18.21 -0.04 15.92
N GLY A 287 17.44 1.06 15.93
CA GLY A 287 17.66 2.20 15.05
C GLY A 287 19.03 2.85 15.26
N GLN A 288 19.39 3.14 16.52
CA GLN A 288 20.67 3.75 16.91
C GLN A 288 21.86 2.81 16.70
N ALA A 289 21.68 1.50 16.93
CA ALA A 289 22.71 0.50 16.65
C ALA A 289 22.92 0.24 15.15
N HIS A 290 22.10 0.83 14.27
CA HIS A 290 22.18 0.69 12.82
C HIS A 290 22.20 -0.79 12.39
N ILE A 291 21.15 -1.54 12.73
CA ILE A 291 20.96 -2.93 12.29
C ILE A 291 19.73 -3.03 11.35
N PRO A 292 19.86 -2.66 10.05
CA PRO A 292 18.73 -2.58 9.13
C PRO A 292 17.89 -3.86 8.98
N PRO A 293 18.49 -5.08 8.91
CA PRO A 293 17.70 -6.31 8.82
C PRO A 293 16.74 -6.52 10.00
N LEU A 294 17.18 -6.21 11.23
CA LEU A 294 16.32 -6.31 12.42
C LEU A 294 15.24 -5.23 12.42
N ARG A 295 15.57 -4.00 12.00
CA ARG A 295 14.57 -2.94 11.84
C ARG A 295 13.46 -3.34 10.86
N LYS A 296 13.82 -3.97 9.73
CA LYS A 296 12.85 -4.47 8.74
C LYS A 296 12.03 -5.66 9.27
N GLU A 297 12.60 -6.50 10.12
CA GLU A 297 11.86 -7.57 10.78
C GLU A 297 10.88 -7.04 11.84
N ILE A 298 11.27 -6.04 12.62
CA ILE A 298 10.35 -5.34 13.54
C ILE A 298 9.18 -4.74 12.76
N GLU A 299 9.48 -4.04 11.65
CA GLU A 299 8.45 -3.49 10.75
C GLU A 299 7.51 -4.59 10.23
N ARG A 300 8.06 -5.72 9.78
CA ARG A 300 7.27 -6.89 9.34
C ARG A 300 6.37 -7.43 10.43
N PHE A 301 6.89 -7.56 11.64
CA PHE A 301 6.13 -8.06 12.79
C PHE A 301 4.93 -7.16 13.08
N ILE A 302 5.14 -5.84 13.16
CA ILE A 302 4.05 -4.90 13.40
C ILE A 302 3.02 -4.91 12.25
N CYS A 303 3.47 -4.94 10.99
CA CYS A 303 2.57 -5.03 9.84
C CYS A 303 1.66 -6.25 9.94
N ARG A 304 2.19 -7.42 10.34
CA ARG A 304 1.39 -8.63 10.56
C ARG A 304 0.33 -8.43 11.64
N GLU A 305 0.70 -7.83 12.76
CA GLU A 305 -0.25 -7.56 13.85
C GLU A 305 -1.34 -6.59 13.38
N VAL A 306 -1.00 -5.47 12.72
CA VAL A 306 -1.98 -4.50 12.18
C VAL A 306 -2.93 -5.14 11.17
N ILE A 307 -2.42 -5.97 10.25
CA ILE A 307 -3.24 -6.70 9.27
C ILE A 307 -4.17 -7.71 9.96
N SER A 308 -3.68 -8.38 11.02
CA SER A 308 -4.49 -9.34 11.78
C SER A 308 -5.54 -8.66 12.68
N GLU A 309 -5.23 -7.46 13.17
CA GLU A 309 -6.04 -6.66 14.09
C GLU A 309 -6.70 -5.48 13.39
N THR A 310 -7.16 -5.66 12.15
CA THR A 310 -7.83 -4.60 11.34
C THR A 310 -9.04 -3.96 12.03
N ALA A 311 -9.59 -4.59 13.07
CA ALA A 311 -10.67 -4.07 13.89
C ALA A 311 -10.20 -3.13 15.04
N ASP A 312 -8.95 -3.20 15.47
CA ASP A 312 -8.41 -2.35 16.54
C ASP A 312 -7.85 -1.04 15.96
N SER A 313 -8.72 -0.04 15.96
CA SER A 313 -8.40 1.30 15.47
C SER A 313 -7.35 2.00 16.36
N ASP A 314 -7.28 1.69 17.66
CA ASP A 314 -6.37 2.37 18.59
C ASP A 314 -4.94 1.82 18.49
N PHE A 315 -4.80 0.50 18.40
CA PHE A 315 -3.51 -0.12 18.08
C PHE A 315 -2.95 0.42 16.76
N THR A 316 -3.77 0.44 15.70
CA THR A 316 -3.37 0.93 14.37
C THR A 316 -2.91 2.40 14.40
N LYS A 317 -3.59 3.27 15.15
CA LYS A 317 -3.19 4.68 15.34
C LYS A 317 -1.84 4.81 16.03
N LYS A 318 -1.60 4.05 17.11
CA LYS A 318 -0.30 4.03 17.81
C LYS A 318 0.81 3.57 16.87
N MET A 319 0.59 2.49 16.12
CA MET A 319 1.57 2.00 15.14
C MET A 319 1.83 3.01 14.03
N LEU A 320 0.84 3.76 13.57
CA LEU A 320 1.02 4.82 12.57
C LEU A 320 1.92 5.96 13.09
N LEU A 321 1.74 6.38 14.35
CA LEU A 321 2.60 7.39 14.97
C LEU A 321 4.04 6.90 15.11
N LEU A 322 4.25 5.65 15.53
CA LEU A 322 5.58 5.04 15.58
C LEU A 322 6.20 4.94 14.18
N ALA A 323 5.41 4.57 13.17
CA ALA A 323 5.89 4.45 11.81
C ALA A 323 6.38 5.78 11.24
N GLU A 324 5.65 6.87 11.48
CA GLU A 324 6.07 8.21 11.09
C GLU A 324 7.33 8.63 11.85
N ARG A 325 7.34 8.46 13.18
CA ARG A 325 8.45 8.89 14.04
C ARG A 325 9.76 8.19 13.70
N TYR A 326 9.70 6.90 13.42
CA TYR A 326 10.90 6.10 13.18
C TYR A 326 11.18 5.86 11.70
N GLY A 327 10.35 6.30 10.77
CA GLY A 327 10.53 6.08 9.32
C GLY A 327 10.37 4.60 8.94
N LEU A 328 9.24 4.00 9.30
CA LEU A 328 8.83 2.65 8.92
C LEU A 328 7.82 2.74 7.77
N ASP A 329 8.32 2.91 6.56
CA ASP A 329 7.51 3.28 5.39
C ASP A 329 6.40 2.27 5.04
N VAL A 330 6.69 0.97 5.13
CA VAL A 330 5.73 -0.10 4.82
C VAL A 330 4.66 -0.13 5.91
N LEU A 331 5.05 0.01 7.18
CA LEU A 331 4.09 0.09 8.27
C LEU A 331 3.21 1.34 8.17
N LYS A 332 3.80 2.50 7.86
CA LYS A 332 3.06 3.75 7.65
C LYS A 332 2.03 3.58 6.55
N MET A 333 2.41 2.96 5.44
CA MET A 333 1.50 2.63 4.35
C MET A 333 0.33 1.76 4.83
N VAL A 334 0.63 0.62 5.46
CA VAL A 334 -0.39 -0.34 5.92
C VAL A 334 -1.36 0.29 6.90
N ALA A 335 -0.84 0.94 7.93
CA ALA A 335 -1.66 1.57 8.96
C ALA A 335 -2.50 2.72 8.38
N SER A 336 -1.95 3.51 7.45
CA SER A 336 -2.71 4.55 6.76
C SER A 336 -3.83 3.96 5.91
N GLY A 337 -3.55 2.91 5.13
CA GLY A 337 -4.55 2.26 4.30
C GLY A 337 -5.69 1.66 5.12
N VAL A 338 -5.37 0.94 6.21
CA VAL A 338 -6.38 0.37 7.13
C VAL A 338 -7.26 1.47 7.73
N LEU A 339 -6.68 2.57 8.21
CA LEU A 339 -7.46 3.68 8.76
C LEU A 339 -8.29 4.40 7.69
N VAL A 340 -7.78 4.56 6.46
CA VAL A 340 -8.55 5.17 5.36
C VAL A 340 -9.74 4.30 4.97
N ASP A 341 -9.58 2.99 4.91
CA ASP A 341 -10.68 2.07 4.66
C ASP A 341 -11.75 2.17 5.75
N GLN A 342 -11.34 2.26 7.02
CA GLN A 342 -12.25 2.55 8.14
C GLN A 342 -12.96 3.90 7.94
N ILE A 343 -12.23 5.00 7.67
CA ILE A 343 -12.80 6.35 7.47
C ILE A 343 -13.83 6.36 6.33
N ILE A 344 -13.55 5.65 5.22
CA ILE A 344 -14.43 5.59 4.05
C ILE A 344 -15.67 4.73 4.34
N ALA A 345 -15.55 3.67 5.13
CA ALA A 345 -16.68 2.83 5.52
C ALA A 345 -17.70 3.55 6.41
N HIS A 346 -17.31 4.62 7.11
CA HIS A 346 -18.21 5.40 7.97
C HIS A 346 -19.08 6.38 7.17
N SER A 347 -20.31 6.60 7.65
CA SER A 347 -21.30 7.47 6.97
C SER A 347 -20.97 8.96 6.99
N ASN A 348 -20.13 9.43 7.93
CA ASN A 348 -19.66 10.83 7.99
C ASN A 348 -18.13 10.89 8.10
N PRO A 349 -17.42 10.73 6.98
CA PRO A 349 -15.97 10.66 7.04
C PRO A 349 -15.23 11.93 7.49
N PRO A 350 -15.71 13.16 7.21
CA PRO A 350 -15.13 14.35 7.82
C PRO A 350 -15.18 14.33 9.34
N GLY A 351 -16.27 13.85 9.93
CA GLY A 351 -16.40 13.70 11.38
C GLY A 351 -15.44 12.66 11.95
N GLU A 352 -15.31 11.52 11.26
CA GLU A 352 -14.39 10.44 11.66
C GLU A 352 -12.94 10.91 11.68
N LEU A 353 -12.53 11.65 10.64
CA LEU A 353 -11.19 12.21 10.56
C LEU A 353 -10.87 13.18 11.71
N VAL A 354 -11.85 13.99 12.14
CA VAL A 354 -11.69 14.88 13.31
C VAL A 354 -11.52 14.06 14.59
N SER A 355 -12.31 12.99 14.76
CA SER A 355 -12.18 12.06 15.88
C SER A 355 -10.78 11.41 15.93
N ILE A 356 -10.33 10.86 14.80
CA ILE A 356 -8.99 10.27 14.65
C ILE A 356 -7.90 11.30 14.97
N THR A 357 -8.05 12.54 14.51
CA THR A 357 -7.10 13.63 14.80
C THR A 357 -6.95 13.87 16.30
N HIS A 358 -8.06 13.95 17.04
CA HIS A 358 -8.01 14.13 18.49
C HIS A 358 -7.37 12.94 19.21
N GLN A 359 -7.64 11.72 18.76
CA GLN A 359 -7.06 10.51 19.35
C GLN A 359 -5.56 10.39 19.06
N LEU A 360 -5.13 10.71 17.83
CA LEU A 360 -3.71 10.75 17.46
C LEU A 360 -2.94 11.77 18.31
N LYS A 361 -3.51 12.96 18.57
CA LYS A 361 -2.90 13.92 19.50
C LYS A 361 -2.73 13.32 20.89
N ARG A 362 -3.80 12.77 21.48
CA ARG A 362 -3.72 12.16 22.81
C ARG A 362 -2.67 11.04 22.88
N MET A 363 -2.66 10.15 21.90
CA MET A 363 -1.71 9.03 21.84
C MET A 363 -0.28 9.48 21.60
N ALA A 364 -0.07 10.55 20.83
CA ALA A 364 1.27 11.10 20.61
C ALA A 364 1.84 11.70 21.91
N SER A 365 1.00 12.35 22.72
CA SER A 365 1.38 12.81 24.06
C SER A 365 1.74 11.63 24.96
N GLU A 366 0.91 10.58 25.01
CA GLU A 366 1.17 9.34 25.78
C GLU A 366 2.53 8.71 25.39
N ILE A 367 2.82 8.60 24.09
CA ILE A 367 4.09 8.04 23.59
C ILE A 367 5.28 8.96 23.95
N HIS A 368 5.08 10.28 23.93
CA HIS A 368 6.12 11.24 24.26
C HIS A 368 6.46 11.22 25.76
N ASP A 369 5.45 11.14 26.63
CA ASP A 369 5.63 11.07 28.08
C ASP A 369 6.35 9.78 28.52
N SER A 370 6.19 8.68 27.77
CA SER A 370 6.90 7.43 27.99
C SER A 370 8.38 7.45 27.54
N LEU A 371 8.85 8.52 26.90
CA LEU A 371 10.19 8.62 26.32
C LEU A 371 11.09 9.63 27.05
N PRO A 372 12.41 9.40 27.10
CA PRO A 372 13.35 10.40 27.61
C PRO A 372 13.27 11.70 26.80
N THR A 373 13.35 12.85 27.48
CA THR A 373 13.24 14.16 26.83
C THR A 373 14.46 14.44 25.94
N ASP A 374 14.33 14.20 24.63
CA ASP A 374 15.37 14.53 23.63
C ASP A 374 14.95 15.74 22.77
N PRO A 375 15.73 16.84 22.75
CA PRO A 375 15.44 18.04 21.96
C PRO A 375 15.48 17.83 20.44
N SER A 376 15.99 16.70 19.95
CA SER A 376 15.98 16.32 18.53
C SER A 376 14.69 15.63 18.08
N THR A 377 13.81 15.30 19.01
CA THR A 377 12.50 14.70 18.72
C THR A 377 11.62 15.71 17.97
N PRO A 378 11.02 15.35 16.81
CA PRO A 378 10.06 16.21 16.16
C PRO A 378 8.93 16.57 17.13
N ALA A 379 8.55 17.85 17.17
CA ALA A 379 7.45 18.30 18.01
C ALA A 379 6.21 17.45 17.74
N GLU A 380 5.54 17.01 18.79
CA GLU A 380 4.36 16.15 18.74
C GLU A 380 3.30 16.68 17.75
N GLU A 381 3.10 18.00 17.74
CA GLU A 381 2.19 18.68 16.82
C GLU A 381 2.61 18.53 15.35
N THR A 382 3.90 18.54 15.05
CA THR A 382 4.43 18.32 13.70
C THR A 382 4.22 16.88 13.26
N LEU A 383 4.47 15.92 14.16
CA LEU A 383 4.27 14.50 13.90
C LEU A 383 2.79 14.20 13.57
N VAL A 384 1.89 14.63 14.45
CA VAL A 384 0.44 14.41 14.26
C VAL A 384 -0.08 15.19 13.06
N GLY A 385 0.41 16.41 12.83
CA GLY A 385 0.07 17.21 11.66
C GLY A 385 0.38 16.48 10.36
N SER A 386 1.61 15.97 10.22
CA SER A 386 2.05 15.18 9.05
C SER A 386 1.13 13.99 8.79
N VAL A 387 0.87 13.17 9.81
CA VAL A 387 0.01 11.98 9.72
C VAL A 387 -1.41 12.34 9.29
N VAL A 388 -2.00 13.41 9.88
CA VAL A 388 -3.36 13.83 9.58
C VAL A 388 -3.48 14.37 8.16
N GLU A 389 -2.49 15.13 7.68
CA GLU A 389 -2.43 15.61 6.29
C GLU A 389 -2.35 14.45 5.29
N ASP A 390 -1.55 13.42 5.59
CA ASP A 390 -1.42 12.23 4.77
C ASP A 390 -2.73 11.43 4.70
N LEU A 391 -3.38 11.19 5.86
CA LEU A 391 -4.68 10.51 5.92
C LEU A 391 -5.77 11.29 5.17
N GLN A 392 -5.80 12.61 5.31
CA GLN A 392 -6.71 13.49 4.57
C GLN A 392 -6.51 13.37 3.06
N SER A 393 -5.26 13.50 2.62
CA SER A 393 -4.88 13.43 1.21
C SER A 393 -5.21 12.06 0.64
N LEU A 394 -4.87 10.97 1.34
CA LEU A 394 -5.13 9.60 0.91
C LEU A 394 -6.63 9.31 0.86
N THR A 395 -7.41 9.68 1.88
CA THR A 395 -8.87 9.53 1.89
C THR A 395 -9.52 10.19 0.67
N ARG A 396 -9.10 11.42 0.33
CA ARG A 396 -9.61 12.13 -0.86
C ARG A 396 -9.21 11.42 -2.16
N ARG A 397 -8.01 10.86 -2.23
CA ARG A 397 -7.48 10.18 -3.42
C ARG A 397 -8.17 8.84 -3.67
N VAL A 398 -8.38 8.04 -2.62
CA VAL A 398 -9.04 6.71 -2.72
C VAL A 398 -10.50 6.86 -3.11
N ARG A 399 -11.23 7.85 -2.56
CA ARG A 399 -12.64 8.12 -2.92
C ARG A 399 -12.90 8.45 -4.39
N ARG A 400 -11.86 8.85 -5.13
CA ARG A 400 -11.98 9.15 -6.56
C ARG A 400 -12.02 7.88 -7.41
N VAL A 401 -11.63 6.74 -6.84
CA VAL A 401 -11.45 5.48 -7.54
C VAL A 401 -12.56 4.52 -7.10
N SER A 402 -13.16 3.83 -8.07
CA SER A 402 -14.07 2.72 -7.83
C SER A 402 -13.38 1.39 -8.16
N LEU A 403 -13.74 0.32 -7.46
CA LEU A 403 -13.41 -1.03 -7.90
C LEU A 403 -14.38 -1.39 -9.04
N SER A 404 -13.85 -1.71 -10.21
CA SER A 404 -14.71 -2.12 -11.32
C SER A 404 -15.15 -3.58 -11.11
N HIS A 405 -16.45 -3.83 -11.04
CA HIS A 405 -16.97 -5.18 -11.17
C HIS A 405 -16.87 -5.58 -12.65
N SER A 406 -15.98 -6.51 -12.97
CA SER A 406 -16.02 -7.18 -14.28
C SER A 406 -17.40 -7.83 -14.48
N PRO A 407 -18.13 -7.54 -15.57
CA PRO A 407 -19.44 -8.14 -15.80
C PRO A 407 -19.24 -9.61 -16.15
N SER A 408 -19.48 -10.48 -15.17
CA SER A 408 -19.58 -11.92 -15.38
C SER A 408 -21.03 -12.25 -15.74
N SER A 409 -21.26 -12.56 -17.02
CA SER A 409 -22.37 -13.36 -17.57
C SER A 409 -23.82 -12.97 -17.24
N THR A 410 -24.52 -12.50 -18.28
CA THR A 410 -25.96 -12.73 -18.58
C THR A 410 -26.94 -12.74 -17.39
N VAL A 411 -27.59 -11.61 -17.16
CA VAL A 411 -28.96 -11.61 -16.66
C VAL A 411 -29.82 -10.83 -17.66
N SER A 412 -30.70 -11.57 -18.29
CA SER A 412 -31.79 -11.14 -19.15
C SER A 412 -32.54 -9.92 -18.60
N SER A 413 -32.79 -8.96 -19.48
CA SER A 413 -33.70 -7.84 -19.28
C SER A 413 -35.03 -8.27 -18.68
N PRO A 414 -35.64 -7.44 -17.82
CA PRO A 414 -37.09 -7.33 -17.83
C PRO A 414 -37.51 -5.91 -18.20
N SER A 415 -38.40 -5.88 -19.19
CA SER A 415 -39.17 -4.77 -19.71
C SER A 415 -39.90 -3.96 -18.64
N CYS A 416 -39.90 -2.63 -18.82
CA CYS A 416 -40.78 -1.69 -18.14
C CYS A 416 -42.21 -1.74 -18.70
N THR A 417 -43.21 -1.90 -17.83
CA THR A 417 -44.52 -1.23 -17.93
C THR A 417 -45.12 -1.03 -16.51
N PRO A 418 -45.89 0.05 -16.24
CA PRO A 418 -46.18 0.54 -14.88
C PRO A 418 -47.69 0.37 -14.50
N PRO A 419 -48.23 1.06 -13.47
CA PRO A 419 -48.52 0.54 -12.13
C PRO A 419 -50.04 0.39 -11.83
N GLY A 420 -50.41 -0.48 -10.89
CA GLY A 420 -51.78 -0.50 -10.38
C GLY A 420 -52.06 -1.52 -9.28
N GLY A 421 -52.42 -1.01 -8.09
CA GLY A 421 -53.60 -1.44 -7.34
C GLY A 421 -53.59 -2.74 -6.53
N ALA A 422 -53.78 -2.55 -5.22
CA ALA A 422 -54.51 -3.40 -4.27
C ALA A 422 -53.83 -4.65 -3.64
N THR A 423 -53.63 -4.55 -2.32
CA THR A 423 -53.76 -5.62 -1.29
C THR A 423 -55.02 -6.47 -1.50
N PRO A 424 -55.09 -7.78 -1.10
CA PRO A 424 -55.10 -8.15 0.34
C PRO A 424 -54.61 -9.59 0.72
N THR A 425 -54.42 -9.81 2.06
CA THR A 425 -54.67 -11.02 2.90
C THR A 425 -54.06 -12.37 2.48
N ASP A 426 -53.59 -13.29 3.33
CA ASP A 426 -53.98 -13.64 4.69
C ASP A 426 -52.93 -14.58 5.33
N GLU A 427 -53.10 -14.79 6.63
CA GLU A 427 -52.37 -15.61 7.59
C GLU A 427 -51.94 -17.02 7.15
N SER A 428 -50.79 -17.50 7.68
CA SER A 428 -50.76 -18.71 8.53
C SER A 428 -49.41 -18.93 9.21
N ALA A 429 -49.54 -19.30 10.48
CA ALA A 429 -48.55 -19.51 11.52
C ALA A 429 -47.40 -20.48 11.22
N LEU A 430 -46.28 -20.30 11.93
CA LEU A 430 -45.75 -21.24 12.95
C LEU A 430 -44.35 -20.79 13.43
N SER A 431 -44.25 -20.39 14.70
CA SER A 431 -43.05 -20.62 15.54
C SER A 431 -43.22 -21.99 16.24
N PRO A 432 -42.20 -22.65 16.84
CA PRO A 432 -40.93 -22.13 17.36
C PRO A 432 -39.70 -23.07 17.16
N ALA A 433 -38.48 -22.62 17.51
CA ALA A 433 -37.53 -23.37 18.37
C ALA A 433 -36.17 -22.66 18.48
N ALA A 434 -35.66 -22.59 19.71
CA ALA A 434 -34.31 -22.18 20.06
C ALA A 434 -33.29 -23.24 19.60
N VAL A 435 -32.16 -22.78 19.05
CA VAL A 435 -31.02 -23.64 18.68
C VAL A 435 -29.80 -23.20 19.50
N SER A 436 -29.37 -24.11 20.36
CA SER A 436 -28.11 -24.09 21.11
C SER A 436 -26.90 -24.03 20.16
N PRO A 437 -25.75 -23.47 20.59
CA PRO A 437 -24.61 -23.27 19.70
C PRO A 437 -23.91 -24.61 19.42
N THR A 438 -24.06 -25.13 18.21
CA THR A 438 -23.24 -26.21 17.69
C THR A 438 -21.87 -25.67 17.33
N VAL A 439 -20.87 -26.11 18.09
CA VAL A 439 -19.43 -25.98 17.84
C VAL A 439 -19.12 -26.25 16.36
N ARG A 440 -18.58 -25.25 15.66
CA ARG A 440 -18.03 -25.44 14.31
C ARG A 440 -16.59 -25.96 14.43
N PRO A 441 -16.21 -27.00 13.69
CA PRO A 441 -14.83 -27.44 13.61
C PRO A 441 -14.06 -26.45 12.72
N PHE A 442 -12.77 -26.27 13.03
CA PHE A 442 -11.83 -25.30 12.45
C PHE A 442 -11.86 -23.91 13.09
N ASP A 443 -11.57 -23.87 14.40
CA ASP A 443 -10.77 -22.79 14.96
C ASP A 443 -9.42 -22.77 14.22
N ALA A 444 -9.26 -21.84 13.28
CA ALA A 444 -7.93 -21.31 13.03
C ALA A 444 -7.45 -20.79 14.38
N ASN A 445 -6.31 -21.29 14.87
CA ASN A 445 -5.67 -20.76 16.06
C ASN A 445 -5.49 -19.25 15.89
N VAL A 446 -6.46 -18.47 16.36
CA VAL A 446 -6.32 -17.04 16.61
C VAL A 446 -5.35 -16.98 17.76
N THR A 447 -4.06 -16.95 17.42
CA THR A 447 -3.04 -16.61 18.39
C THR A 447 -3.41 -15.21 18.82
N PRO A 448 -3.78 -14.96 20.09
CA PRO A 448 -4.09 -13.62 20.53
C PRO A 448 -2.88 -12.74 20.20
N SER A 449 -3.14 -11.55 19.64
CA SER A 449 -2.12 -10.55 19.34
C SER A 449 -1.12 -10.50 20.47
N ARG A 450 0.17 -10.58 20.14
CA ARG A 450 1.19 -10.58 21.19
C ARG A 450 1.17 -9.25 21.95
N PHE A 451 0.65 -8.18 21.34
CA PHE A 451 0.41 -6.89 22.00
C PHE A 451 -0.79 -6.88 22.95
N LYS A 452 -1.82 -7.73 22.76
CA LYS A 452 -2.89 -7.91 23.76
C LYS A 452 -2.42 -8.54 25.07
N ARG A 453 -1.21 -9.14 25.10
CA ARG A 453 -0.55 -9.55 26.35
C ARG A 453 0.31 -8.44 26.97
N ILE A 454 0.56 -7.40 26.19
CA ILE A 454 1.39 -6.23 26.49
C ILE A 454 0.41 -5.07 26.74
N GLU A 455 -0.59 -5.28 27.61
CA GLU A 455 -1.46 -4.19 28.07
C GLU A 455 -0.70 -3.38 29.13
N LEU A 456 -0.77 -2.05 28.98
CA LEU A 456 -0.21 -1.05 29.88
C LEU A 456 -0.77 -1.26 31.30
N PHE A 457 0.12 -1.45 32.27
CA PHE A 457 -0.20 -1.24 33.69
C PHE A 457 0.13 0.18 34.11
#